data_AF-A0A2V8T746-F1
#
_entry.id   AF-A0A2V8T746-F1
#
_cell.length_a   1.000
_cell.length_b   1.000
_cell.length_c   1.000
_cell.angle_alpha   90.00
_cell.angle_beta   90.00
_cell.angle_gamma   90.00
#
_symmetry.space_group_name_H-M   'P 1'
#
loop_
_entity.id
_entity.type
_entity.pdbx_description
1 polymer ?
#
loop_
_entity_poly.entity_id
_entity_poly.type
_entity_poly.pdbx_seq_one_letter_code
_entity_poly.pdbx_strand_id
1 'polypeptide(L)' 'MSVGASRQDDTIWPNSERNWPRVMAPGDGIISSVPEKGTGVWSGTSMASPLVAGVAALVRASAPTLTPTDVTE' A
#
# COMPACT_ATOMS: atom_id res chain seq x y z
N MET A 1 11.15 0.13 2.38
CA MET A 1 10.62 -0.07 1.01
C MET A 1 9.75 1.12 0.63
N SER A 2 9.95 1.73 -0.54
CA SER A 2 9.14 2.85 -1.04
C SER A 2 7.91 2.34 -1.79
N VAL A 3 6.75 2.97 -1.60
CA VAL A 3 5.47 2.55 -2.19
C VAL A 3 4.86 3.70 -3.01
N GLY A 4 4.52 3.41 -4.26
CA GLY A 4 3.77 4.31 -5.14
C GLY A 4 2.29 3.94 -5.17
N ALA A 5 1.47 4.87 -5.65
CA ALA A 5 0.01 4.70 -5.73
C ALA A 5 -0.46 4.39 -7.16
N SER A 6 -1.28 3.35 -7.31
CA SER A 6 -1.99 3.02 -8.55
C SER A 6 -3.49 3.32 -8.44
N ARG A 7 -4.12 3.39 -9.61
CA ARG A 7 -5.55 3.51 -9.83
C ARG A 7 -6.19 2.14 -10.02
N GLN A 8 -7.53 2.11 -10.08
CA GLN A 8 -8.30 0.89 -10.35
C GLN A 8 -8.09 0.33 -11.77
N ASP A 9 -7.58 1.14 -12.69
CA ASP A 9 -7.23 0.75 -14.06
C ASP A 9 -5.74 0.37 -14.22
N ASP A 10 -5.06 0.07 -13.10
CA ASP A 10 -3.63 -0.24 -13.00
C ASP A 10 -2.69 0.83 -13.53
N THR A 11 -3.19 2.05 -13.79
CA THR A 11 -2.33 3.19 -14.13
C THR A 11 -1.77 3.87 -12.88
N ILE A 12 -0.64 4.56 -13.03
CA ILE A 12 -0.02 5.31 -11.93
C ILE A 12 -0.90 6.51 -11.57
N TRP A 13 -1.25 6.65 -10.28
CA TRP A 13 -1.97 7.82 -9.77
C TRP A 13 -1.16 9.11 -10.06
N PRO A 14 -1.76 10.20 -10.60
CA PRO A 14 -1.00 11.33 -11.13
C PRO A 14 -0.02 11.99 -10.16
N ASN A 15 -0.35 11.98 -8.86
CA ASN A 15 0.46 12.59 -7.81
C ASN A 15 1.41 11.59 -7.12
N SER A 16 1.55 10.37 -7.66
CA SER A 16 2.55 9.42 -7.21
C SER A 16 3.89 9.68 -7.89
N GLU A 17 4.96 9.56 -7.10
CA GLU A 17 6.32 9.44 -7.62
C GLU A 17 6.44 8.24 -8.56
N ARG A 18 7.27 8.37 -9.60
CA ARG A 18 7.39 7.37 -10.67
C ARG A 18 8.75 6.65 -10.69
N ASN A 19 9.80 7.31 -10.23
CA ASN A 19 11.17 6.89 -10.53
C ASN A 19 11.81 5.98 -9.47
N TRP A 20 11.29 5.98 -8.24
CA TRP A 20 11.94 5.36 -7.08
C TRP A 20 11.04 4.53 -6.15
N PRO A 21 9.71 4.41 -6.34
CA PRO A 21 8.96 3.36 -5.68
C PRO A 21 9.49 1.97 -6.01
N ARG A 22 9.71 1.13 -5.00
CA ARG A 22 10.06 -0.29 -5.16
C ARG A 22 8.86 -1.11 -5.60
N VAL A 23 7.67 -0.74 -5.12
CA VAL A 23 6.41 -1.42 -5.40
C VAL A 23 5.28 -0.41 -5.59
N MET A 24 4.22 -0.83 -6.29
CA MET A 24 2.98 -0.07 -6.46
C MET A 24 1.86 -0.78 -5.71
N ALA A 25 0.96 -0.01 -5.11
CA ALA A 25 -0.27 -0.54 -4.53
C ALA A 25 -1.44 0.43 -4.76
N PRO A 26 -2.71 -0.05 -4.67
CA PRO A 26 -3.87 0.80 -4.84
C PRO A 26 -3.85 1.99 -3.89
N GLY A 27 -3.92 3.19 -4.45
CA GLY A 27 -3.87 4.43 -3.68
C GLY A 27 -4.85 5.49 -4.17
N ASP A 28 -5.59 5.29 -5.26
CA ASP A 28 -6.62 6.22 -5.72
C ASP A 28 -8.02 5.72 -5.34
N GLY A 29 -8.79 6.54 -4.61
CA GLY A 29 -10.18 6.22 -4.27
C GLY A 29 -10.32 5.08 -3.26
N ILE A 30 -9.44 5.00 -2.26
CA ILE A 30 -9.44 3.92 -1.26
C ILE A 30 -10.42 4.25 -0.13
N ILE A 31 -11.38 3.35 0.10
CA ILE A 31 -12.29 3.40 1.24
C ILE A 31 -11.59 2.86 2.48
N SER A 32 -11.61 3.60 3.58
CA SER A 32 -11.07 3.13 4.87
C SER A 32 -11.83 3.72 6.06
N SER A 33 -11.55 3.23 7.26
CA SER A 33 -12.18 3.66 8.51
C SER A 33 -11.75 5.09 8.89
N VAL A 34 -12.72 5.91 9.30
CA VAL A 34 -12.48 7.27 9.80
C VAL A 34 -13.07 7.38 11.21
N PRO A 35 -12.30 7.82 12.22
CA PRO A 35 -12.82 8.00 13.57
C PRO A 35 -14.11 8.83 13.57
N GLU A 36 -15.12 8.36 14.31
CA GLU A 36 -16.43 9.00 14.49
C GLU A 36 -17.29 9.15 13.22
N LYS A 37 -16.76 8.82 12.03
CA LYS A 37 -17.43 9.02 10.73
C LYS A 37 -17.70 7.71 9.99
N GLY A 38 -17.33 6.57 10.56
CA GLY A 38 -17.46 5.26 9.93
C GLY A 38 -16.41 5.05 8.86
N THR A 39 -16.70 5.43 7.61
CA THR A 39 -15.78 5.26 6.47
C THR A 39 -15.60 6.55 5.67
N GLY A 40 -14.48 6.65 4.97
CA GLY A 40 -14.19 7.74 4.04
C GLY A 40 -13.35 7.26 2.86
N VAL A 41 -13.37 8.02 1.78
CA VAL A 41 -12.61 7.75 0.55
C VAL A 41 -11.47 8.74 0.42
N TRP A 42 -10.23 8.27 0.41
CA TRP A 42 -9.05 9.10 0.20
C TRP A 42 -8.14 8.55 -0.90
N SER A 43 -7.34 9.45 -1.49
CA SER A 43 -6.33 9.11 -2.48
C SER A 43 -4.95 9.57 -2.01
N GLY A 44 -3.93 8.72 -2.16
CA GLY A 44 -2.57 9.01 -1.74
C GLY A 44 -1.67 7.78 -1.69
N THR A 45 -0.36 7.99 -1.76
CA THR A 45 0.63 6.97 -1.38
C THR A 45 0.50 6.58 0.10
N SER A 46 -0.06 7.46 0.93
CA SER A 46 -0.48 7.15 2.31
C SER A 46 -1.54 6.07 2.39
N MET A 47 -2.38 5.89 1.37
CA MET A 47 -3.39 4.82 1.30
C MET A 47 -2.81 3.54 0.66
N ALA A 48 -1.83 3.68 -0.24
CA ALA A 48 -1.11 2.54 -0.81
C ALA A 48 -0.18 1.85 0.22
N SER A 49 0.49 2.64 1.06
CA SER A 49 1.44 2.16 2.08
C SER A 49 0.86 1.10 3.05
N PRO A 50 -0.32 1.29 3.68
CA PRO A 50 -0.88 0.30 4.58
C PRO A 50 -1.29 -1.01 3.89
N LEU A 51 -1.60 -1.01 2.59
CA LEU A 51 -1.88 -2.24 1.85
C LEU A 51 -0.61 -3.11 1.73
N VAL A 52 0.52 -2.50 1.37
CA VAL A 52 1.81 -3.18 1.31
C VAL A 52 2.25 -3.68 2.68
N ALA A 53 2.06 -2.88 3.73
CA ALA A 53 2.33 -3.30 5.11
C ALA A 53 1.46 -4.51 5.52
N GLY A 54 0.19 -4.53 5.13
CA GLY A 54 -0.71 -5.67 5.34
C GLY A 54 -0.24 -6.94 4.63
N VAL A 55 0.18 -6.84 3.37
CA VAL A 55 0.74 -7.98 2.62
C VAL A 55 2.00 -8.51 3.31
N ALA A 56 2.93 -7.63 3.68
CA ALA A 56 4.13 -8.03 4.42
C ALA A 56 3.80 -8.73 5.75
N ALA A 57 2.77 -8.25 6.46
CA ALA A 57 2.29 -8.90 7.68
C ALA A 57 1.71 -10.30 7.41
N LEU A 58 0.95 -10.48 6.32
CA LEU A 58 0.41 -11.78 5.92
C LEU A 58 1.51 -12.77 5.53
N VAL A 59 2.53 -12.32 4.80
CA VAL A 59 3.70 -13.14 4.46
C VAL A 59 4.43 -13.60 5.73
N ARG A 60 4.63 -12.70 6.70
CA ARG A 60 5.23 -13.07 7.99
C ARG A 60 4.33 -13.98 8.83
N ALA A 61 3.01 -13.83 8.74
CA ALA A 61 2.08 -14.70 9.44
C ALA A 61 2.09 -16.14 8.87
N SER A 62 2.25 -16.30 7.54
CA SER A 62 2.32 -17.61 6.89
C SER A 62 3.71 -18.26 7.01
N ALA A 63 4.78 -17.47 7.11
CA ALA A 63 6.15 -17.95 7.30
C ALA A 63 6.88 -17.14 8.40
N PRO A 64 6.65 -17.46 9.69
CA PRO A 64 7.17 -16.66 10.82
C PRO A 64 8.69 -16.62 10.95
N THR A 65 9.41 -17.54 10.31
CA THR A 65 10.87 -17.59 10.31
C THR A 65 11.51 -16.63 9.31
N LEU A 66 10.74 -16.03 8.40
CA LEU A 66 11.24 -15.03 7.47
C LEU A 66 11.70 -13.78 8.23
N THR A 67 12.90 -13.31 7.88
CA THR A 67 13.43 -12.04 8.35
C THR A 67 12.72 -10.88 7.64
N PRO A 68 12.78 -9.65 8.18
CA PRO A 68 12.25 -8.48 7.48
C PRO A 68 12.81 -8.31 6.07
N THR A 69 14.09 -8.67 5.86
CA THR A 69 14.72 -8.65 4.54
C THR A 69 14.03 -9.63 3.60
N ASP A 70 13.84 -10.89 4.01
CA ASP A 70 13.19 -11.92 3.19
C ASP A 70 11.76 -11.57 2.76
N VAL A 71 11.09 -10.67 3.47
CA VAL A 71 9.74 -10.18 3.16
C VAL A 71 9.76 -9.02 2.16
N THR A 72 10.90 -8.34 2.04
CA THR A 72 11.08 -7.14 1.21
C THR A 72 11.95 -7.36 -0.03
N GLU A 73 12.59 -8.52 -0.14
CA GLU A 73 13.21 -9.05 -1.37
C GLU A 73 12.14 -9.47 -2.39
#